data_AF-A0A7V4CP88-F1
#
_entry.id   AF-A0A7V4CP88-F1
#
_cell.length_a   1.000
_cell.length_b   1.000
_cell.length_c   1.000
_cell.angle_alpha   90.00
_cell.angle_beta   90.00
_cell.angle_gamma   90.00
#
_symmetry.space_group_name_H-M   'P 1'
#
loop_
_entity.id
_entity.type
_entity.pdbx_description
1 polymer ?
#
loop_
_entity_poly.entity_id
_entity_poly.type
_entity_poly.pdbx_seq_one_letter_code
_entity_poly.pdbx_strand_id
1 'polypeptide(L)'
;SQIDNYLNQLDQMESDLNNFSGQFQIYSPENWHKYKQSQAGKLGGLYNRAQAESERLQNIQNIRNQITQNRRALTAQKEAIPRELTKYYEQAKSYFLKSVRLNHTYGKSYFYLAALASDPIRIAILKDALRNNPEAVLNQNYDEFQNILPNKFKYAYFKDLAVYIKNNPSFIDKIDMATAQAIVDSACLYEFSLLTFTERNTFKTLAVRYNSLYLIAKTLTDNIDDKEINKKTLALESLFFNKFDTWVRKTLYIMPGGWNRFPDWKNLDIELATTGGQDIYRYFAGLTVQALDPINVESRNLLVDIAKLEAKTCKYMEAKGVWGVPDGVLDYLHALAREYQVISEYQESVVTYSQLIEWYKENYDLVSKKVNDRDYWEKSFDVFVEDMKNRLDTVLEEDEKGYLSNSLTPMFEERLRRLYNSITSTDFKNIEKEYIEELVKYPPTFWMRIGKSSVWKTNAYNSMKDFENQIQALNFSDDAKKELTSILTAVIDSNLMKLYERYARFKAHYELIKEEFLRTAENLLSLYQQTAEEEILKDWKEPLFAMPEFNSKAKVLKFLEELLAKYK
;
A
#
# COMPACT_ATOMS: atom_id res chain seq x y z
N SER A 1 -11.83 14.56 10.97
CA SER A 1 -12.74 13.41 10.82
C SER A 1 -13.89 13.78 9.87
N GLN A 2 -14.71 12.85 9.38
CA GLN A 2 -15.90 13.20 8.57
C GLN A 2 -16.88 14.11 9.33
N ILE A 3 -17.06 13.90 10.64
CA ILE A 3 -17.89 14.77 11.50
C ILE A 3 -17.32 16.20 11.54
N ASP A 4 -16.00 16.36 11.63
CA ASP A 4 -15.38 17.69 11.60
C ASP A 4 -15.60 18.40 10.26
N ASN A 5 -15.58 17.65 9.15
CA ASN A 5 -15.89 18.20 7.83
C ASN A 5 -17.34 18.68 7.76
N TYR A 6 -18.30 17.91 8.31
CA TYR A 6 -19.70 18.32 8.39
C TYR A 6 -19.91 19.53 9.30
N LEU A 7 -19.20 19.61 10.44
CA LEU A 7 -19.24 20.79 11.30
C LEU A 7 -18.72 22.04 10.58
N ASN A 8 -17.60 21.93 9.86
CA ASN A 8 -17.06 23.02 9.04
C ASN A 8 -18.03 23.43 7.91
N GLN A 9 -18.72 22.47 7.29
CA GLN A 9 -19.76 22.78 6.30
C GLN A 9 -20.93 23.55 6.91
N LEU A 10 -21.37 23.20 8.12
CA LEU A 10 -22.40 23.94 8.84
C LEU A 10 -21.94 25.36 9.20
N ASP A 11 -20.68 25.54 9.56
CA ASP A 11 -20.09 26.87 9.83
C ASP A 11 -20.06 27.72 8.56
N GLN A 12 -19.70 27.13 7.42
CA GLN A 12 -19.75 27.80 6.12
C GLN A 12 -21.19 28.16 5.73
N MET A 13 -22.14 27.24 5.90
CA MET A 13 -23.56 27.50 5.64
C MET A 13 -24.11 28.62 6.54
N GLU A 14 -23.70 28.69 7.81
CA GLU A 14 -24.09 29.77 8.71
C GLU A 14 -23.48 31.12 8.27
N SER A 15 -22.22 31.12 7.85
CA SER A 15 -21.56 32.29 7.28
C SER A 15 -22.28 32.79 6.02
N ASP A 16 -22.60 31.87 5.09
CA ASP A 16 -23.30 32.21 3.86
C ASP A 16 -24.72 32.72 4.11
N LEU A 17 -25.42 32.17 5.10
CA LEU A 17 -26.73 32.64 5.53
C LEU A 17 -26.66 34.05 6.12
N ASN A 18 -25.63 34.34 6.93
CA ASN A 18 -25.44 35.65 7.55
C ASN A 18 -25.01 36.73 6.54
N ASN A 19 -24.27 36.35 5.51
CA ASN A 19 -23.80 37.24 4.45
C ASN A 19 -24.73 37.29 3.22
N PHE A 20 -25.80 36.47 3.20
CA PHE A 20 -26.68 36.27 2.06
C PHE A 20 -25.91 35.93 0.76
N SER A 21 -24.92 35.04 0.86
CA SER A 21 -24.12 34.56 -0.26
C SER A 21 -24.56 33.18 -0.75
N GLY A 22 -24.08 32.79 -1.94
CA GLY A 22 -24.39 31.50 -2.55
C GLY A 22 -25.89 31.22 -2.66
N GLN A 23 -26.32 30.07 -2.15
CA GLN A 23 -27.73 29.65 -2.16
C GLN A 23 -28.66 30.53 -1.31
N PHE A 24 -28.13 31.35 -0.40
CA PHE A 24 -28.92 32.20 0.49
C PHE A 24 -29.13 33.63 -0.03
N GLN A 25 -28.65 33.96 -1.24
CA GLN A 25 -28.85 35.27 -1.87
C GLN A 25 -30.32 35.68 -1.99
N ILE A 26 -31.24 34.72 -2.13
CA ILE A 26 -32.68 34.97 -2.19
C ILE A 26 -33.23 35.60 -0.91
N TYR A 27 -32.58 35.39 0.24
CA TYR A 27 -33.00 35.91 1.54
C TYR A 27 -32.48 37.33 1.82
N SER A 28 -31.70 37.92 0.92
CA SER A 28 -31.39 39.34 1.00
C SER A 28 -32.70 40.15 0.90
N PRO A 29 -32.85 41.26 1.64
CA PRO A 29 -34.13 41.99 1.68
C PRO A 29 -34.64 42.40 0.29
N GLU A 30 -33.74 42.86 -0.58
CA GLU A 30 -34.09 43.28 -1.94
C GLU A 30 -34.56 42.11 -2.81
N ASN A 31 -33.84 40.99 -2.79
CA ASN A 31 -34.16 39.83 -3.63
C ASN A 31 -35.45 39.15 -3.18
N TRP A 32 -35.64 39.00 -1.87
CA TRP A 32 -36.83 38.39 -1.30
C TRP A 32 -38.10 39.18 -1.64
N HIS A 33 -38.06 40.50 -1.48
CA HIS A 33 -39.20 41.36 -1.79
C HIS A 33 -39.51 41.39 -3.30
N LYS A 34 -38.48 41.46 -4.17
CA LYS A 34 -38.66 41.34 -5.63
C LYS A 34 -39.32 39.99 -6.01
N TYR A 35 -38.86 38.90 -5.41
CA TYR A 35 -39.43 37.57 -5.62
C TYR A 35 -40.90 37.47 -5.19
N LYS A 36 -41.23 37.92 -3.96
CA LYS A 36 -42.60 37.88 -3.43
C LYS A 36 -43.55 38.82 -4.19
N GLN A 37 -43.07 39.98 -4.63
CA GLN A 37 -43.86 40.91 -5.45
C GLN A 37 -44.17 40.31 -6.84
N SER A 38 -43.19 39.66 -7.47
CA SER A 38 -43.39 38.94 -8.74
C SER A 38 -44.39 37.79 -8.59
N GLN A 39 -44.31 37.02 -7.51
CA GLN A 39 -45.25 35.93 -7.23
C GLN A 39 -46.69 36.43 -7.02
N ALA A 40 -46.87 37.50 -6.22
CA ALA A 40 -48.19 38.08 -5.99
C ALA A 40 -48.83 38.58 -7.32
N GLY A 41 -48.03 39.20 -8.19
CA GLY A 41 -48.48 39.64 -9.52
C GLY A 41 -48.91 38.49 -10.44
N LYS A 42 -48.20 37.36 -10.40
CA LYS A 42 -48.57 36.15 -11.18
C LYS A 42 -49.85 35.46 -10.66
N LEU A 43 -50.13 35.58 -9.37
CA LEU A 43 -51.29 34.98 -8.71
C LEU A 43 -52.49 35.94 -8.59
N GLY A 44 -52.40 37.15 -9.17
CA GLY A 44 -53.47 38.15 -9.12
C GLY A 44 -53.72 38.76 -7.73
N GLY A 45 -52.77 38.63 -6.80
CA GLY A 45 -52.89 39.10 -5.41
C GLY A 45 -52.19 40.43 -5.14
N LEU A 46 -52.59 41.11 -4.05
CA LEU A 46 -51.93 42.33 -3.56
C LEU A 46 -50.68 41.97 -2.73
N TYR A 47 -49.55 42.60 -3.04
CA TYR A 47 -48.30 42.42 -2.31
C TYR A 47 -48.33 43.13 -0.95
N ASN A 48 -48.16 42.37 0.14
CA ASN A 48 -48.01 42.91 1.50
C ASN A 48 -46.55 42.81 1.97
N ARG A 49 -45.87 43.96 2.07
CA ARG A 49 -44.46 44.05 2.46
C ARG A 49 -44.19 43.55 3.88
N ALA A 50 -45.06 43.85 4.83
CA ALA A 50 -44.88 43.45 6.23
C ALA A 50 -45.01 41.93 6.40
N GLN A 51 -45.98 41.33 5.71
CA GLN A 51 -46.15 39.87 5.69
C GLN A 51 -44.95 39.18 5.01
N ALA A 52 -44.50 39.70 3.86
CA ALA A 52 -43.33 39.15 3.17
C ALA A 52 -42.05 39.23 4.03
N GLU A 53 -41.84 40.32 4.77
CA GLU A 53 -40.69 40.44 5.67
C GLU A 53 -40.78 39.49 6.87
N SER A 54 -41.97 39.34 7.45
CA SER A 54 -42.21 38.35 8.51
C SER A 54 -41.88 36.93 8.04
N GLU A 55 -42.34 36.55 6.84
CA GLU A 55 -42.00 35.27 6.21
C GLU A 55 -40.48 35.12 5.97
N ARG A 56 -39.78 36.19 5.57
CA ARG A 56 -38.33 36.17 5.36
C ARG A 56 -37.59 35.83 6.64
N LEU A 57 -37.90 36.56 7.71
CA LEU A 57 -37.30 36.39 9.03
C LEU A 57 -37.62 35.01 9.61
N GLN A 58 -38.85 34.52 9.42
CA GLN A 58 -39.24 33.18 9.83
C GLN A 58 -38.44 32.10 9.08
N ASN A 59 -38.25 32.23 7.76
CA ASN A 59 -37.45 31.29 6.98
C ASN A 59 -35.98 31.31 7.40
N ILE A 60 -35.38 32.49 7.58
CA ILE A 60 -34.00 32.62 8.10
C ILE A 60 -33.88 31.96 9.48
N GLN A 61 -34.85 32.18 10.36
CA GLN A 61 -34.85 31.58 11.69
C GLN A 61 -35.00 30.06 11.64
N ASN A 62 -35.84 29.53 10.74
CA ASN A 62 -35.97 28.10 10.52
C ASN A 62 -34.64 27.46 10.06
N ILE A 63 -33.95 28.10 9.11
CA ILE A 63 -32.64 27.63 8.64
C ILE A 63 -31.60 27.70 9.78
N ARG A 64 -31.56 28.79 10.55
CA ARG A 64 -30.67 28.91 11.74
C ARG A 64 -30.94 27.82 12.77
N ASN A 65 -32.21 27.52 13.03
CA ASN A 65 -32.61 26.46 13.95
C ASN A 65 -32.17 25.09 13.44
N GLN A 66 -32.31 24.81 12.13
CA GLN A 66 -31.85 23.57 11.51
C GLN A 66 -30.32 23.42 11.61
N ILE A 67 -29.55 24.47 11.28
CA ILE A 67 -28.08 24.49 11.43
C ILE A 67 -27.70 24.19 12.89
N THR A 68 -28.34 24.86 13.84
CA THR A 68 -28.08 24.68 15.28
C THR A 68 -28.42 23.27 15.76
N GLN A 69 -29.54 22.70 15.33
CA GLN A 69 -29.95 21.34 15.68
C GLN A 69 -28.98 20.30 15.12
N ASN A 70 -28.59 20.45 13.85
CA ASN A 70 -27.62 19.56 13.20
C ASN A 70 -26.25 19.64 13.89
N ARG A 71 -25.78 20.85 14.24
CA ARG A 71 -24.53 21.05 14.98
C ARG A 71 -24.57 20.37 16.35
N ARG A 72 -25.67 20.52 17.10
CA ARG A 72 -25.86 19.85 18.40
C ARG A 72 -25.85 18.33 18.26
N ALA A 73 -26.55 17.79 17.26
CA ALA A 73 -26.59 16.35 17.01
C ALA A 73 -25.19 15.78 16.68
N LEU A 74 -24.45 16.43 15.78
CA LEU A 74 -23.10 16.02 15.41
C LEU A 74 -22.11 16.12 16.57
N THR A 75 -22.22 17.16 17.40
CA THR A 75 -21.39 17.34 18.59
C THR A 75 -21.67 16.24 19.62
N ALA A 76 -22.96 15.96 19.89
CA ALA A 76 -23.35 14.88 20.79
C ALA A 76 -22.87 13.50 20.30
N GLN A 77 -22.95 13.22 18.99
CA GLN A 77 -22.39 12.00 18.40
C GLN A 77 -20.88 11.92 18.58
N LYS A 78 -20.16 13.01 18.30
CA LYS A 78 -18.70 13.11 18.49
C LYS A 78 -18.28 12.81 19.93
N GLU A 79 -19.04 13.31 20.91
CA GLU A 79 -18.81 13.06 22.33
C GLU A 79 -19.18 11.63 22.77
N ALA A 80 -20.17 11.01 22.12
CA ALA A 80 -20.63 9.66 22.45
C ALA A 80 -19.69 8.56 21.94
N ILE A 81 -19.09 8.74 20.76
CA ILE A 81 -18.26 7.71 20.08
C ILE A 81 -17.18 7.10 21.00
N PRO A 82 -16.37 7.88 21.75
CA PRO A 82 -15.35 7.29 22.62
C PRO A 82 -15.91 6.37 23.71
N ARG A 83 -17.09 6.71 24.27
CA ARG A 83 -17.77 5.90 25.29
C ARG A 83 -18.29 4.60 24.68
N GLU A 84 -18.88 4.67 23.48
CA GLU A 84 -19.36 3.49 22.77
C GLU A 84 -18.22 2.55 22.37
N LEU A 85 -17.11 3.09 21.85
CA LEU A 85 -15.91 2.32 21.53
C LEU A 85 -15.39 1.57 22.75
N THR A 86 -15.26 2.25 23.89
CA THR A 86 -14.83 1.63 25.16
C THR A 86 -15.79 0.53 25.60
N LYS A 87 -17.11 0.78 25.51
CA LYS A 87 -18.12 -0.23 25.85
C LYS A 87 -18.01 -1.47 24.98
N TYR A 88 -17.91 -1.32 23.66
CA TYR A 88 -17.80 -2.47 22.75
C TYR A 88 -16.48 -3.22 22.91
N TYR A 89 -15.37 -2.51 23.16
CA TYR A 89 -14.08 -3.11 23.48
C TYR A 89 -14.17 -4.00 24.73
N GLU A 90 -14.70 -3.48 25.85
CA GLU A 90 -14.83 -4.23 27.10
C GLU A 90 -15.78 -5.42 26.98
N GLN A 91 -16.88 -5.27 26.25
CA GLN A 91 -17.80 -6.38 25.95
C GLN A 91 -17.12 -7.47 25.14
N ALA A 92 -16.40 -7.11 24.07
CA ALA A 92 -15.66 -8.06 23.25
C ALA A 92 -14.58 -8.79 24.06
N LYS A 93 -13.76 -8.05 24.82
CA LYS A 93 -12.76 -8.61 25.74
C LYS A 93 -13.40 -9.62 26.69
N SER A 94 -14.47 -9.24 27.37
CA SER A 94 -15.18 -10.10 28.33
C SER A 94 -15.71 -11.40 27.70
N TYR A 95 -16.35 -11.31 26.53
CA TYR A 95 -16.88 -12.48 25.84
C TYR A 95 -15.80 -13.43 25.35
N PHE A 96 -14.72 -12.92 24.76
CA PHE A 96 -13.63 -13.78 24.33
C PHE A 96 -12.86 -14.39 25.51
N LEU A 97 -12.66 -13.64 26.60
CA LEU A 97 -12.07 -14.17 27.83
C LEU A 97 -12.94 -15.27 28.44
N LYS A 98 -14.27 -15.11 28.45
CA LYS A 98 -15.19 -16.15 28.88
C LYS A 98 -15.08 -17.40 28.00
N SER A 99 -15.00 -17.22 26.68
CA SER A 99 -14.85 -18.30 25.72
C SER A 99 -13.57 -19.12 25.97
N VAL A 100 -12.42 -18.48 26.12
CA VAL A 100 -11.15 -19.19 26.38
C VAL A 100 -11.13 -19.87 27.75
N ARG A 101 -11.80 -19.32 28.77
CA ARG A 101 -11.94 -19.95 30.09
C ARG A 101 -12.84 -21.18 30.06
N LEU A 102 -13.87 -21.18 29.21
CA LEU A 102 -14.75 -22.33 29.02
C LEU A 102 -14.06 -23.43 28.19
N ASN A 103 -13.28 -23.05 27.18
CA ASN A 103 -12.52 -23.98 26.37
C ASN A 103 -11.17 -23.39 25.93
N HIS A 104 -10.10 -23.84 26.60
CA HIS A 104 -8.73 -23.42 26.34
C HIS A 104 -8.18 -23.85 24.97
N THR A 105 -8.87 -24.74 24.24
CA THR A 105 -8.47 -25.16 22.88
C THR A 105 -9.12 -24.34 21.78
N TYR A 106 -9.93 -23.33 22.12
CA TYR A 106 -10.64 -22.54 21.13
C TYR A 106 -9.78 -21.38 20.58
N GLY A 107 -8.86 -21.73 19.67
CA GLY A 107 -7.89 -20.79 19.07
C GLY A 107 -8.51 -19.55 18.43
N LYS A 108 -9.74 -19.64 17.90
CA LYS A 108 -10.46 -18.48 17.34
C LYS A 108 -10.67 -17.35 18.36
N SER A 109 -10.94 -17.67 19.63
CA SER A 109 -11.05 -16.64 20.66
C SER A 109 -9.70 -16.01 21.02
N TYR A 110 -8.63 -16.80 21.03
CA TYR A 110 -7.27 -16.26 21.18
C TYR A 110 -6.86 -15.36 20.02
N PHE A 111 -7.26 -15.69 18.78
CA PHE A 111 -7.04 -14.84 17.61
C PHE A 111 -7.69 -13.45 17.76
N TYR A 112 -8.94 -13.37 18.21
CA TYR A 112 -9.59 -12.07 18.43
C TYR A 112 -9.06 -11.34 19.66
N LEU A 113 -8.68 -12.06 20.73
CA LEU A 113 -7.97 -11.46 21.86
C LEU A 113 -6.63 -10.89 21.43
N ALA A 114 -5.91 -11.54 20.51
CA ALA A 114 -4.65 -11.04 19.97
C ALA A 114 -4.84 -9.71 19.21
N ALA A 115 -5.95 -9.57 18.47
CA ALA A 115 -6.30 -8.31 17.81
C ALA A 115 -6.59 -7.20 18.84
N LEU A 116 -7.41 -7.50 19.85
CA LEU A 116 -7.76 -6.58 20.94
C LEU A 116 -6.55 -6.21 21.83
N ALA A 117 -5.56 -7.10 21.96
CA ALA A 117 -4.39 -6.88 22.79
C ALA A 117 -3.52 -5.69 22.31
N SER A 118 -3.65 -5.30 21.05
CA SER A 118 -2.96 -4.14 20.45
C SER A 118 -3.88 -2.91 20.26
N ASP A 119 -5.07 -2.91 20.86
CA ASP A 119 -6.01 -1.79 20.76
C ASP A 119 -5.51 -0.55 21.54
N PRO A 120 -5.70 0.68 21.03
CA PRO A 120 -5.32 1.92 21.71
C PRO A 120 -5.85 2.04 23.15
N ILE A 121 -7.05 1.49 23.44
CA ILE A 121 -7.63 1.49 24.79
C ILE A 121 -6.72 0.72 25.76
N ARG A 122 -6.25 -0.47 25.36
CA ARG A 122 -5.34 -1.26 26.20
C ARG A 122 -3.96 -0.62 26.30
N ILE A 123 -3.46 -0.04 25.22
CA ILE A 123 -2.15 0.63 25.20
C ILE A 123 -2.12 1.77 26.21
N ALA A 124 -3.19 2.57 26.31
CA ALA A 124 -3.29 3.62 27.34
C ALA A 124 -3.21 3.03 28.77
N ILE A 125 -3.91 1.92 29.03
CA ILE A 125 -3.87 1.21 30.32
C ILE A 125 -2.45 0.69 30.62
N LEU A 126 -1.77 0.11 29.63
CA LEU A 126 -0.40 -0.38 29.78
C LEU A 126 0.59 0.76 30.03
N LYS A 127 0.39 1.93 29.41
CA LYS A 127 1.24 3.11 29.62
C LYS A 127 1.21 3.55 31.08
N ASP A 128 0.03 3.62 31.69
CA ASP A 128 -0.10 3.94 33.11
C ASP A 128 0.41 2.82 34.01
N ALA A 129 0.20 1.56 33.61
CA ALA A 129 0.73 0.40 34.34
C ALA A 129 2.26 0.36 34.38
N LEU A 130 2.94 0.68 33.26
CA LEU A 130 4.39 0.72 33.17
C LEU A 130 5.02 1.76 34.09
N ARG A 131 4.32 2.88 34.35
CA ARG A 131 4.79 3.91 35.29
C ARG A 131 4.74 3.43 36.75
N ASN A 132 3.78 2.57 37.07
CA ASN A 132 3.54 2.11 38.44
C ASN A 132 4.23 0.79 38.77
N ASN A 133 4.17 -0.19 37.86
CA ASN A 133 4.69 -1.53 38.04
C ASN A 133 5.22 -2.12 36.71
N PRO A 134 6.37 -1.62 36.21
CA PRO A 134 6.95 -2.08 34.95
C PRO A 134 7.31 -3.57 34.97
N GLU A 135 7.68 -4.10 36.13
CA GLU A 135 8.05 -5.51 36.31
C GLU A 135 6.88 -6.45 36.01
N ALA A 136 5.69 -6.20 36.55
CA ALA A 136 4.52 -7.04 36.27
C ALA A 136 4.12 -7.01 34.79
N VAL A 137 4.20 -5.83 34.16
CA VAL A 137 3.83 -5.63 32.75
C VAL A 137 4.80 -6.34 31.81
N LEU A 138 6.11 -6.14 32.00
CA LEU A 138 7.14 -6.65 31.09
C LEU A 138 7.45 -8.14 31.31
N ASN A 139 7.15 -8.68 32.50
CA ASN A 139 7.16 -10.13 32.76
C ASN A 139 5.89 -10.85 32.28
N GLN A 140 4.95 -10.13 31.65
CA GLN A 140 3.67 -10.66 31.17
C GLN A 140 2.81 -11.30 32.27
N ASN A 141 2.65 -10.62 33.40
CA ASN A 141 1.84 -11.06 34.54
C ASN A 141 0.86 -9.97 35.06
N TYR A 142 0.56 -8.96 34.25
CA TYR A 142 -0.23 -7.80 34.65
C TYR A 142 -1.74 -7.99 34.46
N ASP A 143 -2.19 -8.22 33.23
CA ASP A 143 -3.63 -8.23 32.88
C ASP A 143 -4.12 -9.58 32.34
N GLU A 144 -5.42 -9.67 32.02
CA GLU A 144 -6.02 -10.93 31.56
C GLU A 144 -5.51 -11.37 30.20
N PHE A 145 -5.07 -10.47 29.31
CA PHE A 145 -4.48 -10.84 28.03
C PHE A 145 -3.16 -11.60 28.23
N GLN A 146 -2.36 -11.17 29.20
CA GLN A 146 -1.11 -11.84 29.57
C GLN A 146 -1.35 -13.11 30.38
N ASN A 147 -2.30 -13.08 31.32
CA ASN A 147 -2.52 -14.18 32.27
C ASN A 147 -3.18 -15.42 31.68
N ILE A 148 -3.87 -15.31 30.53
CA ILE A 148 -4.43 -16.47 29.82
C ILE A 148 -3.40 -17.27 29.01
N LEU A 149 -2.19 -16.71 28.80
CA LEU A 149 -1.13 -17.37 28.06
C LEU A 149 -0.41 -18.40 28.94
N PRO A 150 -0.17 -19.63 28.45
CA PRO A 150 0.73 -20.56 29.11
C PRO A 150 2.16 -20.01 29.17
N ASN A 151 2.92 -20.37 30.21
CA ASN A 151 4.30 -19.87 30.42
C ASN A 151 5.22 -20.03 29.20
N LYS A 152 5.06 -21.09 28.40
CA LYS A 152 5.85 -21.31 27.17
C LYS A 152 5.65 -20.21 26.10
N PHE A 153 4.51 -19.52 26.13
CA PHE A 153 4.17 -18.42 25.23
C PHE A 153 4.31 -17.04 25.89
N LYS A 154 4.73 -16.98 27.16
CA LYS A 154 5.09 -15.73 27.83
C LYS A 154 6.56 -15.42 27.57
N TYR A 155 6.85 -14.87 26.39
CA TYR A 155 8.22 -14.60 25.96
C TYR A 155 8.95 -13.54 26.79
N ALA A 156 8.22 -12.57 27.34
CA ALA A 156 8.74 -11.53 28.24
C ALA A 156 10.02 -10.85 27.71
N TYR A 157 10.06 -10.55 26.41
CA TYR A 157 11.25 -10.06 25.70
C TYR A 157 11.88 -8.82 26.36
N PHE A 158 11.05 -7.94 26.93
CA PHE A 158 11.47 -6.67 27.51
C PHE A 158 11.62 -6.70 29.04
N LYS A 159 11.56 -7.88 29.69
CA LYS A 159 11.63 -7.99 31.17
C LYS A 159 12.84 -7.27 31.78
N ASP A 160 13.97 -7.31 31.10
CA ASP A 160 15.23 -6.72 31.56
C ASP A 160 15.19 -5.19 31.59
N LEU A 161 14.24 -4.56 30.88
CA LEU A 161 14.02 -3.11 30.90
C LEU A 161 13.25 -2.64 32.13
N ALA A 162 12.66 -3.53 32.93
CA ALA A 162 11.81 -3.12 34.06
C ALA A 162 12.58 -2.28 35.09
N VAL A 163 13.80 -2.70 35.45
CA VAL A 163 14.66 -1.96 36.39
C VAL A 163 15.10 -0.62 35.77
N TYR A 164 15.46 -0.64 34.49
CA TYR A 164 15.87 0.56 33.77
C TYR A 164 14.77 1.61 33.72
N ILE A 165 13.53 1.20 33.39
CA ILE A 165 12.36 2.08 33.36
C ILE A 165 12.01 2.63 34.74
N LYS A 166 12.10 1.80 35.78
CA LYS A 166 11.87 2.24 37.16
C LYS A 166 12.84 3.35 37.58
N ASN A 167 14.09 3.24 37.15
CA ASN A 167 15.13 4.24 37.41
C ASN A 167 15.05 5.46 36.47
N ASN A 168 14.41 5.31 35.31
CA ASN A 168 14.28 6.35 34.28
C ASN A 168 12.82 6.49 33.79
N PRO A 169 11.89 7.01 34.61
CA PRO A 169 10.46 7.02 34.25
C PRO A 169 10.11 7.78 32.96
N SER A 170 10.89 8.81 32.62
CA SER A 170 10.72 9.59 31.38
C SER A 170 11.01 8.78 30.12
N PHE A 171 11.63 7.61 30.24
CA PHE A 171 11.88 6.70 29.11
C PHE A 171 10.59 6.19 28.46
N ILE A 172 9.53 5.99 29.25
CA ILE A 172 8.21 5.53 28.76
C ILE A 172 7.59 6.54 27.79
N ASP A 173 7.89 7.83 27.95
CA ASP A 173 7.39 8.89 27.08
C ASP A 173 8.29 9.14 25.87
N LYS A 174 9.57 8.74 25.94
CA LYS A 174 10.51 8.80 24.80
C LYS A 174 10.32 7.65 23.82
N ILE A 175 10.08 6.44 24.35
CA ILE A 175 9.88 5.23 23.56
C ILE A 175 8.56 4.62 24.02
N ASP A 176 7.64 4.40 23.08
CA ASP A 176 6.31 3.87 23.35
C ASP A 176 6.34 2.38 23.74
N MET A 177 6.84 2.12 24.95
CA MET A 177 6.97 0.80 25.54
C MET A 177 5.62 0.12 25.78
N ALA A 178 4.55 0.91 25.92
CA ALA A 178 3.21 0.39 26.05
C ALA A 178 2.76 -0.29 24.75
N THR A 179 2.96 0.38 23.61
CA THR A 179 2.72 -0.22 22.28
C THR A 179 3.66 -1.40 22.04
N ALA A 180 4.94 -1.29 22.41
CA ALA A 180 5.88 -2.41 22.28
C ALA A 180 5.41 -3.66 23.02
N GLN A 181 5.00 -3.53 24.29
CA GLN A 181 4.49 -4.66 25.08
C GLN A 181 3.16 -5.18 24.54
N ALA A 182 2.26 -4.30 24.10
CA ALA A 182 1.00 -4.68 23.48
C ALA A 182 1.21 -5.54 22.21
N ILE A 183 2.21 -5.19 21.40
CA ILE A 183 2.62 -5.96 20.22
C ILE A 183 3.19 -7.33 20.61
N VAL A 184 4.03 -7.41 21.65
CA VAL A 184 4.54 -8.70 22.16
C VAL A 184 3.38 -9.59 22.61
N ASP A 185 2.46 -9.07 23.43
CA ASP A 185 1.31 -9.83 23.92
C ASP A 185 0.40 -10.30 22.78
N SER A 186 0.15 -9.42 21.80
CA SER A 186 -0.59 -9.74 20.58
C SER A 186 0.09 -10.86 19.79
N ALA A 187 1.40 -10.79 19.58
CA ALA A 187 2.16 -11.83 18.88
C ALA A 187 2.12 -13.17 19.63
N CYS A 188 2.25 -13.17 20.96
CA CYS A 188 2.16 -14.37 21.78
C CYS A 188 0.79 -15.04 21.66
N LEU A 189 -0.30 -14.26 21.71
CA LEU A 189 -1.68 -14.74 21.54
C LEU A 189 -1.93 -15.28 20.13
N TYR A 190 -1.41 -14.62 19.09
CA TYR A 190 -1.51 -15.13 17.72
C TYR A 190 -0.73 -16.45 17.55
N GLU A 191 0.51 -16.53 18.02
CA GLU A 191 1.29 -17.77 17.95
C GLU A 191 0.62 -18.91 18.71
N PHE A 192 0.00 -18.64 19.86
CA PHE A 192 -0.77 -19.63 20.61
C PHE A 192 -2.05 -20.03 19.87
N SER A 193 -2.76 -19.08 19.25
CA SER A 193 -3.97 -19.36 18.48
C SER A 193 -3.73 -20.33 17.33
N LEU A 194 -2.57 -20.23 16.67
CA LEU A 194 -2.16 -21.08 15.55
C LEU A 194 -1.99 -22.56 15.90
N LEU A 195 -1.94 -22.93 17.19
CA LEU A 195 -1.92 -24.33 17.60
C LEU A 195 -3.25 -25.05 17.29
N THR A 196 -4.36 -24.32 17.23
CA THR A 196 -5.71 -24.89 17.11
C THR A 196 -6.61 -24.17 16.11
N PHE A 197 -6.19 -23.00 15.61
CA PHE A 197 -6.94 -22.21 14.65
C PHE A 197 -6.01 -21.50 13.67
N THR A 198 -6.19 -21.79 12.38
CA THR A 198 -5.38 -21.18 11.31
C THR A 198 -6.24 -20.22 10.50
N GLU A 199 -6.03 -18.92 10.67
CA GLU A 199 -6.57 -17.87 9.81
C GLU A 199 -5.43 -17.33 8.93
N ARG A 200 -5.67 -17.17 7.62
CA ARG A 200 -4.61 -16.94 6.62
C ARG A 200 -3.86 -15.63 6.84
N ASN A 201 -4.53 -14.59 7.30
CA ASN A 201 -3.90 -13.29 7.56
C ASN A 201 -3.08 -13.29 8.86
N THR A 202 -3.26 -14.28 9.75
CA THR A 202 -2.47 -14.38 11.00
C THR A 202 -0.96 -14.38 10.73
N PHE A 203 -0.52 -15.09 9.69
CA PHE A 203 0.92 -15.14 9.32
C PHE A 203 1.44 -13.76 8.91
N LYS A 204 0.68 -13.04 8.07
CA LYS A 204 1.00 -11.65 7.68
C LYS A 204 1.05 -10.74 8.89
N THR A 205 0.05 -10.83 9.77
CA THR A 205 0.00 -10.03 11.00
C THR A 205 1.21 -10.31 11.90
N LEU A 206 1.59 -11.57 12.09
CA LEU A 206 2.78 -11.93 12.87
C LEU A 206 4.06 -11.33 12.26
N ALA A 207 4.24 -11.44 10.94
CA ALA A 207 5.39 -10.81 10.26
C ALA A 207 5.43 -9.29 10.53
N VAL A 208 4.31 -8.58 10.34
CA VAL A 208 4.23 -7.12 10.60
C VAL A 208 4.52 -6.78 12.06
N ARG A 209 4.02 -7.58 13.02
CA ARG A 209 4.26 -7.39 14.45
C ARG A 209 5.75 -7.54 14.78
N TYR A 210 6.42 -8.57 14.25
CA TYR A 210 7.86 -8.77 14.48
C TYR A 210 8.75 -7.74 13.76
N ASN A 211 8.36 -7.27 12.57
CA ASN A 211 9.02 -6.13 11.93
C ASN A 211 8.91 -4.85 12.80
N SER A 212 7.71 -4.59 13.36
CA SER A 212 7.50 -3.46 14.27
C SER A 212 8.36 -3.58 15.54
N LEU A 213 8.43 -4.79 16.12
CA LEU A 213 9.29 -5.06 17.29
C LEU A 213 10.77 -4.87 16.99
N TYR A 214 11.22 -5.28 15.80
CA TYR A 214 12.60 -5.04 15.36
C TYR A 214 12.91 -3.53 15.29
N LEU A 215 12.03 -2.72 14.68
CA LEU A 215 12.23 -1.26 14.60
C LEU A 215 12.25 -0.61 15.99
N ILE A 216 11.41 -1.10 16.91
CA ILE A 216 11.40 -0.67 18.31
C ILE A 216 12.71 -1.08 19.00
N ALA A 217 13.18 -2.31 18.80
CA ALA A 217 14.44 -2.79 19.38
C ALA A 217 15.64 -1.97 18.92
N LYS A 218 15.72 -1.65 17.63
CA LYS A 218 16.73 -0.74 17.09
C LYS A 218 16.66 0.65 17.74
N THR A 219 15.45 1.20 17.84
CA THR A 219 15.23 2.49 18.54
C THR A 219 15.67 2.42 20.01
N LEU A 220 15.43 1.29 20.69
CA LEU A 220 15.89 1.09 22.07
C LEU A 220 17.42 1.08 22.14
N THR A 221 18.08 0.32 21.28
CA THR A 221 19.55 0.24 21.21
C THR A 221 20.18 1.60 20.94
N ASP A 222 19.58 2.41 20.07
CA ASP A 222 20.08 3.75 19.74
C ASP A 222 19.90 4.77 20.89
N ASN A 223 19.05 4.49 21.88
CA ASN A 223 18.64 5.45 22.93
C ASN A 223 18.93 4.99 24.37
N ILE A 224 19.55 3.82 24.57
CA ILE A 224 19.94 3.32 25.88
C ILE A 224 21.46 3.37 26.04
N ASP A 225 21.92 4.21 26.97
CA ASP A 225 23.35 4.40 27.29
C ASP A 225 23.93 3.27 28.17
N ASP A 226 23.08 2.51 28.87
CA ASP A 226 23.51 1.40 29.72
C ASP A 226 24.02 0.24 28.86
N LYS A 227 25.33 -0.06 28.97
CA LYS A 227 26.01 -1.08 28.14
C LYS A 227 25.42 -2.49 28.26
N GLU A 228 24.99 -2.90 29.45
CA GLU A 228 24.45 -4.25 29.65
C GLU A 228 23.05 -4.37 29.07
N ILE A 229 22.22 -3.33 29.25
CA ILE A 229 20.89 -3.28 28.64
C ILE A 229 20.99 -3.15 27.12
N ASN A 230 21.89 -2.32 26.62
CA ASN A 230 22.14 -2.14 25.19
C ASN A 230 22.52 -3.46 24.51
N LYS A 231 23.38 -4.27 25.13
CA LYS A 231 23.72 -5.61 24.64
C LYS A 231 22.50 -6.53 24.55
N LYS A 232 21.57 -6.42 25.51
CA LYS A 232 20.31 -7.19 25.50
C LYS A 232 19.36 -6.70 24.42
N THR A 233 19.23 -5.39 24.20
CA THR A 233 18.37 -4.86 23.13
C THR A 233 18.90 -5.18 21.75
N LEU A 234 20.22 -5.18 21.55
CA LEU A 234 20.85 -5.64 20.31
C LEU A 234 20.54 -7.12 20.02
N ALA A 235 20.54 -7.98 21.04
CA ALA A 235 20.14 -9.39 20.86
C ALA A 235 18.65 -9.54 20.48
N LEU A 236 17.80 -8.61 20.91
CA LEU A 236 16.39 -8.58 20.52
C LEU A 236 16.21 -8.19 19.05
N GLU A 237 17.05 -7.32 18.50
CA GLU A 237 17.02 -6.97 17.07
C GLU A 237 17.17 -8.23 16.21
N SER A 238 18.25 -9.00 16.40
CA SER A 238 18.46 -10.25 15.65
C SER A 238 17.32 -11.26 15.88
N LEU A 239 16.82 -11.38 17.11
CA LEU A 239 15.70 -12.27 17.40
C LEU A 239 14.42 -11.88 16.65
N PHE A 240 14.08 -10.60 16.64
CA PHE A 240 12.88 -10.09 15.99
C PHE A 240 13.00 -10.11 14.47
N PHE A 241 14.17 -9.84 13.91
CA PHE A 241 14.40 -9.98 12.47
C PHE A 241 14.25 -11.44 12.03
N ASN A 242 14.83 -12.40 12.76
CA ASN A 242 14.68 -13.82 12.47
C ASN A 242 13.23 -14.32 12.57
N LYS A 243 12.46 -13.81 13.55
CA LYS A 243 11.02 -14.08 13.64
C LYS A 243 10.25 -13.45 12.48
N PHE A 244 10.58 -12.22 12.11
CA PHE A 244 10.01 -11.55 10.93
C PHE A 244 10.26 -12.38 9.66
N ASP A 245 11.51 -12.72 9.36
CA ASP A 245 11.91 -13.59 8.23
C ASP A 245 11.12 -14.91 8.21
N THR A 246 11.03 -15.60 9.36
CA THR A 246 10.27 -16.86 9.49
C THR A 246 8.80 -16.68 9.12
N TRP A 247 8.16 -15.62 9.61
CA TRP A 247 6.74 -15.38 9.34
C TRP A 247 6.49 -14.87 7.93
N VAL A 248 7.40 -14.10 7.33
CA VAL A 248 7.35 -13.72 5.91
C VAL A 248 7.36 -14.97 5.03
N ARG A 249 8.32 -15.87 5.24
CA ARG A 249 8.43 -17.12 4.47
C ARG A 249 7.17 -17.97 4.56
N LYS A 250 6.62 -18.15 5.77
CA LYS A 250 5.35 -18.87 5.97
C LYS A 250 4.20 -18.21 5.24
N THR A 251 4.11 -16.88 5.34
CA THR A 251 3.06 -16.09 4.71
C THR A 251 3.07 -16.25 3.20
N LEU A 252 4.23 -16.07 2.57
CA LEU A 252 4.40 -16.15 1.13
C LEU A 252 4.27 -17.58 0.58
N TYR A 253 4.54 -18.60 1.40
CA TYR A 253 4.33 -19.99 1.00
C TYR A 253 2.84 -20.39 0.98
N ILE A 254 2.05 -19.90 1.95
CA ILE A 254 0.66 -20.34 2.16
C ILE A 254 -0.34 -19.55 1.31
N MET A 255 -0.13 -18.25 1.14
CA MET A 255 -1.16 -17.37 0.58
C MET A 255 -1.35 -17.41 -0.95
N PRO A 256 -0.40 -17.81 -1.81
CA PRO A 256 -0.58 -17.69 -3.26
C PRO A 256 -1.81 -18.34 -3.89
N GLY A 257 -2.33 -19.43 -3.31
CA GLY A 257 -3.48 -20.16 -3.84
C GLY A 257 -4.82 -19.39 -3.85
N GLY A 258 -4.84 -18.10 -3.50
CA GLY A 258 -6.05 -17.29 -3.40
C GLY A 258 -6.04 -15.93 -4.11
N TRP A 259 -5.05 -15.58 -4.95
CA TRP A 259 -4.97 -14.25 -5.58
C TRP A 259 -6.26 -13.81 -6.30
N ASN A 260 -6.96 -14.72 -6.98
CA ASN A 260 -8.24 -14.41 -7.63
C ASN A 260 -9.37 -14.04 -6.66
N ARG A 261 -9.28 -14.48 -5.40
CA ARG A 261 -10.28 -14.19 -4.35
C ARG A 261 -9.86 -12.99 -3.50
N PHE A 262 -8.57 -12.68 -3.49
CA PHE A 262 -7.94 -11.64 -2.67
C PHE A 262 -7.02 -10.80 -3.57
N PRO A 263 -7.61 -9.91 -4.39
CA PRO A 263 -6.86 -9.12 -5.37
C PRO A 263 -5.85 -8.16 -4.71
N ASP A 264 -5.99 -7.89 -3.41
CA ASP A 264 -5.04 -7.14 -2.60
C ASP A 264 -3.70 -7.86 -2.40
N TRP A 265 -3.57 -9.12 -2.81
CA TRP A 265 -2.31 -9.88 -2.72
C TRP A 265 -1.41 -9.67 -3.93
N LYS A 266 -1.99 -9.39 -5.10
CA LYS A 266 -1.29 -9.03 -6.33
C LYS A 266 -2.29 -8.26 -7.21
N ASN A 267 -2.23 -6.94 -7.14
CA ASN A 267 -3.15 -6.06 -7.87
C ASN A 267 -2.62 -5.67 -9.25
N LEU A 268 -3.51 -5.67 -10.26
CA LEU A 268 -3.22 -5.23 -11.64
C LEU A 268 -2.88 -3.73 -11.69
N ASP A 269 -3.57 -2.92 -10.89
CA ASP A 269 -3.27 -1.50 -10.77
C ASP A 269 -1.90 -1.33 -10.11
N ILE A 270 -0.93 -0.84 -10.89
CA ILE A 270 0.45 -0.65 -10.44
C ILE A 270 0.55 0.37 -9.31
N GLU A 271 -0.34 1.37 -9.24
CA GLU A 271 -0.34 2.35 -8.17
C GLU A 271 -0.78 1.70 -6.86
N LEU A 272 -1.84 0.89 -6.89
CA LEU A 272 -2.31 0.14 -5.71
C LEU A 272 -1.31 -0.92 -5.28
N ALA A 273 -0.65 -1.59 -6.23
CA ALA A 273 0.41 -2.54 -5.95
C ALA A 273 1.62 -1.88 -5.26
N THR A 274 2.05 -0.71 -5.75
CA THR A 274 3.26 -0.02 -5.26
C THR A 274 3.00 0.83 -4.01
N THR A 275 1.99 1.70 -4.04
CA THR A 275 1.70 2.64 -2.94
C THR A 275 0.62 2.13 -1.99
N GLY A 276 -0.36 1.37 -2.50
CA GLY A 276 -1.47 0.84 -1.71
C GLY A 276 -1.10 -0.40 -0.89
N GLY A 277 0.11 -0.94 -1.03
CA GLY A 277 0.55 -2.17 -0.38
C GLY A 277 -0.23 -3.41 -0.82
N GLN A 278 -0.85 -3.35 -2.02
CA GLN A 278 -1.69 -4.43 -2.57
C GLN A 278 -0.90 -5.40 -3.47
N ASP A 279 0.36 -5.62 -3.10
CA ASP A 279 1.25 -6.62 -3.65
C ASP A 279 2.05 -7.18 -2.48
N ILE A 280 1.79 -8.43 -2.10
CA ILE A 280 2.33 -9.00 -0.87
C ILE A 280 3.84 -9.21 -0.91
N TYR A 281 4.40 -9.49 -2.10
CA TYR A 281 5.84 -9.70 -2.27
C TYR A 281 6.56 -8.36 -2.16
N ARG A 282 6.04 -7.35 -2.85
CA ARG A 282 6.53 -5.97 -2.72
C ARG A 282 6.41 -5.46 -1.29
N TYR A 283 5.27 -5.69 -0.64
CA TYR A 283 5.02 -5.27 0.73
C TYR A 283 6.08 -5.82 1.68
N PHE A 284 6.38 -7.12 1.63
CA PHE A 284 7.41 -7.70 2.48
C PHE A 284 8.83 -7.34 2.07
N ALA A 285 9.12 -7.18 0.78
CA ALA A 285 10.41 -6.68 0.34
C ALA A 285 10.64 -5.24 0.84
N GLY A 286 9.62 -4.39 0.76
CA GLY A 286 9.59 -3.03 1.31
C GLY A 286 9.83 -3.01 2.83
N LEU A 287 9.14 -3.85 3.59
CA LEU A 287 9.38 -3.99 5.04
C LEU A 287 10.79 -4.50 5.37
N THR A 288 11.37 -5.34 4.50
CA THR A 288 12.72 -5.89 4.66
C THR A 288 13.77 -4.79 4.49
N VAL A 289 13.71 -4.02 3.40
CA VAL A 289 14.63 -2.88 3.17
C VAL A 289 14.42 -1.73 4.15
N GLN A 290 13.21 -1.58 4.70
CA GLN A 290 12.93 -0.63 5.77
C GLN A 290 13.57 -1.03 7.10
N ALA A 291 13.55 -2.32 7.43
CA ALA A 291 14.14 -2.83 8.66
C ALA A 291 15.67 -2.80 8.59
N LEU A 292 16.23 -3.34 7.52
CA LEU A 292 17.66 -3.61 7.44
C LEU A 292 18.16 -3.31 6.03
N ASP A 293 19.27 -2.58 5.95
CA ASP A 293 19.89 -2.19 4.69
C ASP A 293 20.09 -3.43 3.80
N PRO A 294 19.69 -3.41 2.52
CA PRO A 294 19.80 -4.55 1.62
C PRO A 294 21.25 -5.01 1.34
N ILE A 295 22.27 -4.21 1.67
CA ILE A 295 23.68 -4.66 1.68
C ILE A 295 23.92 -5.70 2.79
N ASN A 296 23.16 -5.62 3.89
CA ASN A 296 23.24 -6.60 4.97
C ASN A 296 22.82 -8.00 4.48
N VAL A 297 23.60 -9.00 4.89
CA VAL A 297 23.43 -10.41 4.50
C VAL A 297 22.04 -10.97 4.81
N GLU A 298 21.49 -10.67 5.99
CA GLU A 298 20.17 -11.20 6.40
C GLU A 298 19.04 -10.59 5.58
N SER A 299 19.08 -9.26 5.37
CA SER A 299 18.13 -8.53 4.52
C SER A 299 18.16 -9.04 3.09
N ARG A 300 19.36 -9.13 2.52
CA ARG A 300 19.59 -9.66 1.17
C ARG A 300 19.06 -11.08 1.00
N ASN A 301 19.40 -12.00 1.91
CA ASN A 301 18.96 -13.38 1.83
C ASN A 301 17.44 -13.50 1.83
N LEU A 302 16.76 -12.71 2.67
CA LEU A 302 15.30 -12.66 2.65
C LEU A 302 14.78 -12.11 1.31
N LEU A 303 15.31 -11.00 0.79
CA LEU A 303 14.90 -10.45 -0.51
C LEU A 303 15.06 -11.47 -1.64
N VAL A 304 16.17 -12.18 -1.68
CA VAL A 304 16.44 -13.26 -2.67
C VAL A 304 15.40 -14.36 -2.58
N ASP A 305 15.05 -14.79 -1.38
CA ASP A 305 14.08 -15.87 -1.19
C ASP A 305 12.65 -15.42 -1.54
N ILE A 306 12.30 -14.17 -1.24
CA ILE A 306 11.04 -13.57 -1.69
C ILE A 306 11.02 -13.51 -3.22
N ALA A 307 12.09 -13.04 -3.88
CA ALA A 307 12.17 -12.92 -5.34
C ALA A 307 12.03 -14.28 -6.05
N LYS A 308 12.78 -15.30 -5.60
CA LYS A 308 12.69 -16.67 -6.14
C LYS A 308 11.29 -17.26 -5.95
N LEU A 309 10.70 -17.06 -4.78
CA LEU A 309 9.34 -17.53 -4.50
C LEU A 309 8.31 -16.78 -5.35
N GLU A 310 8.43 -15.47 -5.51
CA GLU A 310 7.57 -14.66 -6.38
C GLU A 310 7.66 -15.15 -7.83
N ALA A 311 8.87 -15.26 -8.38
CA ALA A 311 9.11 -15.71 -9.75
C ALA A 311 8.52 -17.10 -10.01
N LYS A 312 8.72 -18.04 -9.08
CA LYS A 312 8.12 -19.38 -9.15
C LYS A 312 6.60 -19.31 -9.11
N THR A 313 6.06 -18.50 -8.21
CA THR A 313 4.61 -18.45 -7.97
C THR A 313 3.87 -17.80 -9.13
N CYS A 314 4.37 -16.68 -9.65
CA CYS A 314 3.83 -16.00 -10.82
C CYS A 314 3.79 -16.93 -12.04
N LYS A 315 4.89 -17.64 -12.33
CA LYS A 315 4.93 -18.66 -13.39
C LYS A 315 3.82 -19.70 -13.26
N TYR A 316 3.61 -20.27 -12.08
CA TYR A 316 2.59 -21.31 -11.89
C TYR A 316 1.16 -20.77 -11.91
N MET A 317 0.96 -19.52 -11.50
CA MET A 317 -0.34 -18.87 -11.60
C MET A 317 -0.67 -18.59 -13.06
N GLU A 318 0.29 -18.08 -13.82
CA GLU A 318 0.17 -17.88 -15.28
C GLU A 318 -0.16 -19.18 -16.01
N ALA A 319 0.52 -20.28 -15.65
CA ALA A 319 0.24 -21.60 -16.22
C ALA A 319 -1.18 -22.13 -15.92
N LYS A 320 -1.84 -21.58 -14.89
CA LYS A 320 -3.24 -21.90 -14.52
C LYS A 320 -4.25 -20.89 -15.08
N GLY A 321 -3.83 -19.97 -15.94
CA GLY A 321 -4.69 -18.92 -16.50
C GLY A 321 -5.00 -17.79 -15.53
N VAL A 322 -4.22 -17.66 -14.46
CA VAL A 322 -4.29 -16.53 -13.52
C VAL A 322 -3.10 -15.63 -13.78
N TRP A 323 -3.32 -14.34 -14.01
CA TRP A 323 -2.20 -13.44 -14.26
C TRP A 323 -1.21 -13.41 -13.08
N GLY A 324 0.06 -13.22 -13.39
CA GLY A 324 1.16 -13.20 -12.43
C GLY A 324 2.43 -12.70 -13.08
N VAL A 325 2.89 -11.53 -12.64
CA VAL A 325 4.16 -10.94 -13.06
C VAL A 325 5.02 -10.70 -11.83
N PRO A 326 6.27 -11.18 -11.80
CA PRO A 326 7.06 -11.12 -10.59
C PRO A 326 7.87 -9.81 -10.53
N ASP A 327 7.16 -8.70 -10.46
CA ASP A 327 7.67 -7.33 -10.43
C ASP A 327 7.63 -6.70 -9.03
N GLY A 328 7.34 -7.46 -7.97
CA GLY A 328 7.24 -6.95 -6.61
C GLY A 328 8.60 -6.75 -5.93
N VAL A 329 9.53 -7.69 -6.13
CA VAL A 329 10.89 -7.63 -5.53
C VAL A 329 11.96 -7.13 -6.51
N LEU A 330 11.72 -7.31 -7.80
CA LEU A 330 12.68 -7.02 -8.88
C LEU A 330 13.24 -5.58 -8.78
N ASP A 331 12.37 -4.61 -8.47
CA ASP A 331 12.73 -3.20 -8.26
C ASP A 331 13.82 -3.01 -7.19
N TYR A 332 13.64 -3.62 -6.02
CA TYR A 332 14.54 -3.42 -4.88
C TYR A 332 15.89 -4.11 -5.09
N LEU A 333 15.90 -5.27 -5.76
CA LEU A 333 17.16 -5.96 -6.08
C LEU A 333 17.91 -5.27 -7.22
N HIS A 334 17.21 -4.67 -8.18
CA HIS A 334 17.85 -3.81 -9.18
C HIS A 334 18.44 -2.55 -8.51
N ALA A 335 17.71 -1.89 -7.61
CA ALA A 335 18.26 -0.78 -6.85
C ALA A 335 19.49 -1.20 -6.02
N LEU A 336 19.46 -2.35 -5.35
CA LEU A 336 20.62 -2.91 -4.64
C LEU A 336 21.85 -3.09 -5.57
N ALA A 337 21.65 -3.60 -6.79
CA ALA A 337 22.74 -3.73 -7.77
C ALA A 337 23.39 -2.36 -8.11
N ARG A 338 22.61 -1.28 -8.10
CA ARG A 338 23.14 0.08 -8.28
C ARG A 338 23.81 0.62 -7.01
N GLU A 339 23.29 0.33 -5.82
CA GLU A 339 23.95 0.69 -4.55
C GLU A 339 25.37 0.11 -4.48
N TYR A 340 25.57 -1.15 -4.88
CA TYR A 340 26.90 -1.76 -4.97
C TYR A 340 27.85 -0.97 -5.89
N GLN A 341 27.36 -0.41 -6.99
CA GLN A 341 28.19 0.42 -7.88
C GLN A 341 28.58 1.75 -7.21
N VAL A 342 27.70 2.34 -6.40
CA VAL A 342 27.96 3.59 -5.66
C VAL A 342 29.08 3.39 -4.64
N ILE A 343 29.13 2.24 -3.97
CA ILE A 343 30.18 1.90 -3.00
C ILE A 343 31.40 1.20 -3.65
N SER A 344 31.49 1.19 -4.98
CA SER A 344 32.58 0.58 -5.76
C SER A 344 32.72 -0.95 -5.63
N GLU A 345 31.65 -1.65 -5.23
CA GLU A 345 31.56 -3.12 -5.22
C GLU A 345 30.95 -3.64 -6.54
N TYR A 346 31.59 -3.32 -7.66
CA TYR A 346 31.09 -3.66 -9.01
C TYR A 346 30.88 -5.17 -9.23
N GLN A 347 31.68 -6.01 -8.59
CA GLN A 347 31.52 -7.46 -8.61
C GLN A 347 30.16 -7.89 -8.05
N GLU A 348 29.72 -7.29 -6.96
CA GLU A 348 28.42 -7.61 -6.32
C GLU A 348 27.24 -7.16 -7.18
N SER A 349 27.40 -6.03 -7.87
CA SER A 349 26.47 -5.57 -8.89
C SER A 349 26.32 -6.57 -10.04
N VAL A 350 27.44 -7.01 -10.64
CA VAL A 350 27.45 -8.00 -11.74
C VAL A 350 26.78 -9.31 -11.31
N VAL A 351 27.07 -9.78 -10.09
CA VAL A 351 26.47 -11.00 -9.56
C VAL A 351 24.97 -10.83 -9.36
N THR A 352 24.54 -9.76 -8.70
CA THR A 352 23.13 -9.46 -8.45
C THR A 352 22.36 -9.43 -9.76
N TYR A 353 22.85 -8.69 -10.76
CA TYR A 353 22.22 -8.64 -12.07
C TYR A 353 22.15 -10.00 -12.75
N SER A 354 23.24 -10.77 -12.76
CA SER A 354 23.26 -12.10 -13.38
C SER A 354 22.21 -13.04 -12.76
N GLN A 355 22.03 -12.97 -11.44
CA GLN A 355 21.05 -13.77 -10.73
C GLN A 355 19.61 -13.34 -11.04
N LEU A 356 19.35 -12.03 -11.12
CA LEU A 356 18.05 -11.51 -11.56
C LEU A 356 17.71 -12.02 -12.95
N ILE A 357 18.66 -11.93 -13.90
CA ILE A 357 18.45 -12.44 -15.26
C ILE A 357 18.09 -13.94 -15.22
N GLU A 358 18.79 -14.76 -14.44
CA GLU A 358 18.49 -16.19 -14.34
C GLU A 358 17.15 -16.50 -13.66
N TRP A 359 16.85 -15.90 -12.52
CA TRP A 359 15.62 -16.20 -11.76
C TRP A 359 14.36 -15.79 -12.51
N TYR A 360 14.44 -14.71 -13.27
CA TYR A 360 13.31 -14.13 -13.97
C TYR A 360 13.20 -14.57 -15.44
N LYS A 361 14.20 -15.29 -15.98
CA LYS A 361 14.25 -15.72 -17.40
C LYS A 361 12.97 -16.41 -17.89
N GLU A 362 12.48 -17.42 -17.17
CA GLU A 362 11.30 -18.16 -17.62
C GLU A 362 10.03 -17.29 -17.60
N ASN A 363 9.93 -16.38 -16.63
CA ASN A 363 8.83 -15.41 -16.58
C ASN A 363 8.95 -14.41 -17.73
N TYR A 364 10.17 -13.94 -18.02
CA TYR A 364 10.44 -13.06 -19.16
C TYR A 364 10.06 -13.72 -20.49
N ASP A 365 10.46 -14.97 -20.71
CA ASP A 365 10.16 -15.69 -21.96
C ASP A 365 8.64 -15.84 -22.15
N LEU A 366 7.90 -16.17 -21.08
CA LEU A 366 6.44 -16.26 -21.10
C LEU A 366 5.76 -14.90 -21.34
N VAL A 367 6.12 -13.89 -20.55
CA VAL A 367 5.51 -12.55 -20.61
C VAL A 367 5.83 -11.88 -21.95
N SER A 368 7.06 -12.00 -22.44
CA SER A 368 7.48 -11.45 -23.72
C SER A 368 6.65 -12.01 -24.88
N LYS A 369 6.39 -13.32 -24.88
CA LYS A 369 5.50 -13.93 -25.86
C LYS A 369 4.10 -13.31 -25.84
N LYS A 370 3.54 -13.08 -24.65
CA LYS A 370 2.21 -12.46 -24.48
C LYS A 370 2.19 -11.00 -24.93
N VAL A 371 3.16 -10.18 -24.51
CA VAL A 371 3.23 -8.75 -24.90
C VAL A 371 3.38 -8.61 -26.42
N ASN A 372 4.13 -9.51 -27.05
CA ASN A 372 4.38 -9.47 -28.49
C ASN A 372 3.23 -10.04 -29.33
N ASP A 373 2.21 -10.66 -28.72
CA ASP A 373 1.01 -11.14 -29.41
C ASP A 373 0.06 -9.96 -29.72
N ARG A 374 0.44 -9.16 -30.72
CA ARG A 374 -0.29 -7.94 -31.11
C ARG A 374 -1.73 -8.25 -31.49
N ASP A 375 -1.96 -9.33 -32.24
CA ASP A 375 -3.29 -9.77 -32.67
C ASP A 375 -4.21 -10.03 -31.47
N TYR A 376 -3.72 -10.66 -30.40
CA TYR A 376 -4.51 -10.89 -29.19
C TYR A 376 -4.93 -9.57 -28.52
N TRP A 377 -3.99 -8.64 -28.35
CA TRP A 377 -4.27 -7.36 -27.70
C TRP A 377 -5.19 -6.48 -28.54
N GLU A 378 -4.97 -6.41 -29.85
CA GLU A 378 -5.82 -5.67 -30.78
C GLU A 378 -7.25 -6.20 -30.77
N LYS A 379 -7.43 -7.53 -30.94
CA LYS A 379 -8.77 -8.14 -30.90
C LYS A 379 -9.46 -7.97 -29.55
N SER A 380 -8.73 -8.15 -28.45
CA SER A 380 -9.30 -7.98 -27.11
C SER A 380 -9.70 -6.53 -26.85
N PHE A 381 -8.90 -5.57 -27.34
CA PHE A 381 -9.20 -4.16 -27.23
C PHE A 381 -10.37 -3.75 -28.14
N ASP A 382 -10.48 -4.30 -29.35
CA ASP A 382 -11.62 -4.04 -30.23
C ASP A 382 -12.93 -4.54 -29.61
N VAL A 383 -12.93 -5.71 -28.95
CA VAL A 383 -14.09 -6.18 -28.18
C VAL A 383 -14.44 -5.22 -27.04
N PHE A 384 -13.42 -4.72 -26.33
CA PHE A 384 -13.63 -3.73 -25.27
C PHE A 384 -14.21 -2.40 -25.82
N VAL A 385 -13.69 -1.91 -26.94
CA VAL A 385 -14.19 -0.71 -27.63
C VAL A 385 -15.65 -0.90 -28.02
N GLU A 386 -15.99 -2.04 -28.60
CA GLU A 386 -17.35 -2.34 -29.04
C GLU A 386 -18.33 -2.44 -27.86
N ASP A 387 -17.92 -3.03 -26.74
CA ASP A 387 -18.73 -3.03 -25.50
C ASP A 387 -18.96 -1.61 -24.97
N MET A 388 -17.92 -0.78 -24.91
CA MET A 388 -18.07 0.61 -24.43
C MET A 388 -18.92 1.46 -25.37
N LYS A 389 -18.82 1.25 -26.68
CA LYS A 389 -19.67 1.92 -27.68
C LYS A 389 -21.13 1.54 -27.52
N ASN A 390 -21.43 0.24 -27.45
CA ASN A 390 -22.80 -0.23 -27.29
C ASN A 390 -23.43 0.29 -25.99
N ARG A 391 -22.66 0.37 -24.90
CA ARG A 391 -23.10 1.00 -23.65
C ARG A 391 -23.37 2.50 -23.83
N LEU A 392 -22.50 3.22 -24.53
CA LEU A 392 -22.71 4.65 -24.82
C LEU A 392 -23.95 4.88 -25.69
N ASP A 393 -24.09 4.12 -26.78
CA ASP A 393 -25.25 4.24 -27.68
C ASP A 393 -26.55 3.95 -26.95
N THR A 394 -26.60 2.93 -26.08
CA THR A 394 -27.78 2.65 -25.25
C THR A 394 -28.15 3.86 -24.38
N VAL A 395 -27.18 4.47 -23.69
CA VAL A 395 -27.43 5.66 -22.86
C VAL A 395 -27.90 6.85 -23.69
N LEU A 396 -27.38 7.02 -24.90
CA LEU A 396 -27.79 8.09 -25.79
C LEU A 396 -29.21 7.85 -26.33
N GLU A 397 -29.54 6.63 -26.76
CA GLU A 397 -30.88 6.25 -27.25
C GLU A 397 -31.98 6.43 -26.20
N GLU A 398 -31.67 6.16 -24.93
CA GLU A 398 -32.60 6.33 -23.81
C GLU A 398 -32.78 7.80 -23.37
N ASP A 399 -31.84 8.70 -23.70
CA ASP A 399 -31.96 10.13 -23.45
C ASP A 399 -32.65 10.83 -24.64
N GLU A 400 -33.32 11.96 -24.39
CA GLU A 400 -33.93 12.79 -25.45
C GLU A 400 -32.90 13.29 -26.50
N LYS A 401 -31.61 13.10 -26.24
CA LYS A 401 -30.47 13.48 -27.08
C LYS A 401 -29.89 12.33 -27.91
N GLY A 402 -30.63 11.23 -28.13
CA GLY A 402 -30.17 10.10 -28.94
C GLY A 402 -29.68 10.45 -30.35
N TYR A 403 -30.13 11.56 -30.93
CA TYR A 403 -29.62 12.07 -32.22
C TYR A 403 -28.11 12.39 -32.21
N LEU A 404 -27.50 12.55 -31.02
CA LEU A 404 -26.06 12.81 -30.84
C LEU A 404 -25.19 11.55 -30.97
N SER A 405 -25.74 10.33 -31.03
CA SER A 405 -24.96 9.09 -31.21
C SER A 405 -24.06 9.16 -32.45
N ASN A 406 -24.57 9.71 -33.57
CA ASN A 406 -23.82 9.86 -34.82
C ASN A 406 -22.55 10.74 -34.71
N SER A 407 -22.41 11.55 -33.67
CA SER A 407 -21.22 12.38 -33.44
C SER A 407 -20.43 11.93 -32.23
N LEU A 408 -21.09 11.65 -31.10
CA LEU A 408 -20.43 11.33 -29.84
C LEU A 408 -19.78 9.94 -29.86
N THR A 409 -20.43 8.94 -30.46
CA THR A 409 -19.91 7.56 -30.47
C THR A 409 -18.65 7.43 -31.33
N PRO A 410 -18.58 7.97 -32.56
CA PRO A 410 -17.33 7.99 -33.33
C PRO A 410 -16.19 8.76 -32.64
N MET A 411 -16.50 9.91 -32.01
CA MET A 411 -15.50 10.68 -31.24
C MET A 411 -14.95 9.89 -30.05
N PHE A 412 -15.83 9.16 -29.35
CA PHE A 412 -15.45 8.33 -28.23
C PHE A 412 -14.60 7.14 -28.68
N GLU A 413 -15.00 6.44 -29.75
CA GLU A 413 -14.23 5.36 -30.36
C GLU A 413 -12.83 5.84 -30.78
N GLU A 414 -12.73 6.98 -31.46
CA GLU A 414 -11.44 7.54 -31.87
C GLU A 414 -10.53 7.79 -30.67
N ARG A 415 -11.07 8.33 -29.56
CA ARG A 415 -10.31 8.52 -28.32
C ARG A 415 -9.81 7.21 -27.75
N LEU A 416 -10.62 6.15 -27.72
CA LEU A 416 -10.20 4.83 -27.26
C LEU A 416 -9.06 4.27 -28.12
N ARG A 417 -9.18 4.38 -29.45
CA ARG A 417 -8.12 3.93 -30.38
C ARG A 417 -6.82 4.72 -30.20
N ARG A 418 -6.89 6.04 -29.98
CA ARG A 418 -5.72 6.86 -29.65
C ARG A 418 -5.06 6.44 -28.34
N LEU A 419 -5.86 6.12 -27.30
CA LEU A 419 -5.33 5.61 -26.03
C LEU A 419 -4.58 4.29 -26.19
N TYR A 420 -5.15 3.35 -26.97
CA TYR A 420 -4.50 2.07 -27.27
C TYR A 420 -3.19 2.24 -28.03
N ASN A 421 -3.16 3.13 -29.03
CA ASN A 421 -1.93 3.43 -29.76
C ASN A 421 -0.88 4.08 -28.86
N SER A 422 -1.30 4.97 -27.95
CA SER A 422 -0.40 5.64 -27.00
C SER A 422 0.28 4.63 -26.06
N ILE A 423 -0.48 3.72 -25.46
CA ILE A 423 0.09 2.76 -24.50
C ILE A 423 0.94 1.67 -25.17
N THR A 424 0.56 1.21 -26.36
CA THR A 424 1.34 0.19 -27.09
C THR A 424 2.63 0.75 -27.71
N SER A 425 2.72 2.07 -27.90
CA SER A 425 3.94 2.78 -28.35
C SER A 425 4.77 3.38 -27.22
N THR A 426 4.36 3.19 -25.96
CA THR A 426 5.06 3.74 -24.80
C THR A 426 6.44 3.10 -24.62
N ASP A 427 7.46 3.93 -24.40
CA ASP A 427 8.79 3.47 -23.99
C ASP A 427 8.80 3.11 -22.50
N PHE A 428 8.31 1.91 -22.20
CA PHE A 428 8.33 1.39 -20.84
C PHE A 428 9.74 1.20 -20.29
N LYS A 429 10.77 1.06 -21.13
CA LYS A 429 12.15 0.91 -20.65
C LYS A 429 12.64 2.21 -20.04
N ASN A 430 12.37 3.34 -20.68
CA ASN A 430 12.67 4.65 -20.10
C ASN A 430 11.91 4.90 -18.79
N ILE A 431 10.62 4.53 -18.72
CA ILE A 431 9.83 4.68 -17.49
C ILE A 431 10.42 3.86 -16.34
N GLU A 432 10.80 2.60 -16.59
CA GLU A 432 11.41 1.75 -15.55
C GLU A 432 12.80 2.25 -15.16
N LYS A 433 13.55 2.81 -16.10
CA LYS A 433 14.84 3.47 -15.81
C LYS A 433 14.66 4.68 -14.90
N GLU A 434 13.75 5.59 -15.23
CA GLU A 434 13.43 6.77 -14.41
C GLU A 434 12.97 6.36 -13.00
N TYR A 435 12.16 5.31 -12.89
CA TYR A 435 11.73 4.79 -11.60
C TYR A 435 12.90 4.28 -10.75
N ILE A 436 13.81 3.47 -11.32
CA ILE A 436 14.98 2.98 -10.60
C ILE A 436 15.95 4.12 -10.25
N GLU A 437 16.10 5.11 -11.13
CA GLU A 437 16.86 6.34 -10.85
C GLU A 437 16.25 7.15 -9.70
N GLU A 438 14.93 7.23 -9.60
CA GLU A 438 14.28 7.87 -8.45
C GLU A 438 14.46 7.05 -7.17
N LEU A 439 14.38 5.72 -7.26
CA LEU A 439 14.52 4.81 -6.11
C LEU A 439 15.89 5.00 -5.42
N VAL A 440 16.97 5.01 -6.19
CA VAL A 440 18.37 5.12 -5.69
C VAL A 440 18.77 6.54 -5.25
N LYS A 441 17.89 7.55 -5.40
CA LYS A 441 18.13 8.89 -4.81
C LYS A 441 17.97 8.91 -3.30
N TYR A 442 17.26 7.93 -2.74
CA TYR A 442 16.92 7.87 -1.33
C TYR A 442 17.55 6.66 -0.65
N PRO A 443 17.80 6.73 0.66
CA PRO A 443 18.23 5.56 1.44
C PRO A 443 17.20 4.41 1.32
N PRO A 444 17.66 3.14 1.41
CA PRO A 444 16.78 1.96 1.30
C PRO A 444 15.54 1.98 2.19
N THR A 445 15.63 2.63 3.35
CA THR A 445 14.52 2.78 4.29
C THR A 445 13.32 3.57 3.75
N PHE A 446 13.50 4.33 2.67
CA PHE A 446 12.47 5.13 2.02
C PHE A 446 11.94 4.52 0.72
N TRP A 447 12.57 3.47 0.19
CA TRP A 447 12.22 2.87 -1.09
C TRP A 447 10.76 2.42 -1.18
N MET A 448 10.18 1.93 -0.08
CA MET A 448 8.77 1.53 -0.02
C MET A 448 7.78 2.70 -0.27
N ARG A 449 8.22 3.95 -0.10
CA ARG A 449 7.37 5.15 -0.30
C ARG A 449 7.36 5.63 -1.76
N ILE A 450 8.21 5.06 -2.61
CA ILE A 450 8.38 5.49 -3.99
C ILE A 450 7.50 4.62 -4.88
N GLY A 451 6.40 5.22 -5.36
CA GLY A 451 5.38 4.56 -6.18
C GLY A 451 5.66 4.62 -7.67
N LYS A 452 5.01 3.74 -8.43
CA LYS A 452 4.93 3.83 -9.90
C LYS A 452 3.56 4.38 -10.28
N SER A 453 3.53 5.36 -11.18
CA SER A 453 2.31 5.89 -11.77
C SER A 453 1.84 5.02 -12.93
N SER A 454 0.52 4.82 -13.10
CA SER A 454 -0.02 4.08 -14.24
C SER A 454 -0.10 4.98 -15.47
N VAL A 455 0.50 4.53 -16.58
CA VAL A 455 0.42 5.20 -17.89
C VAL A 455 -1.01 5.12 -18.42
N TRP A 456 -1.63 3.94 -18.36
CA TRP A 456 -3.01 3.77 -18.82
C TRP A 456 -3.95 4.70 -18.06
N LYS A 457 -3.96 4.59 -16.73
CA LYS A 457 -4.90 5.31 -15.88
C LYS A 457 -4.77 6.82 -16.05
N THR A 458 -3.54 7.33 -16.10
CA THR A 458 -3.26 8.76 -16.32
C THR A 458 -3.81 9.23 -17.67
N ASN A 459 -3.46 8.53 -18.75
CA ASN A 459 -3.87 8.94 -20.10
C ASN A 459 -5.37 8.77 -20.32
N ALA A 460 -5.94 7.66 -19.85
CA ALA A 460 -7.37 7.40 -19.91
C ALA A 460 -8.15 8.43 -19.08
N TYR A 461 -7.71 8.75 -17.87
CA TYR A 461 -8.34 9.77 -17.04
C TYR A 461 -8.39 11.13 -17.75
N ASN A 462 -7.26 11.58 -18.29
CA ASN A 462 -7.21 12.86 -19.01
C ASN A 462 -8.13 12.85 -20.24
N SER A 463 -8.07 11.79 -21.06
CA SER A 463 -8.91 11.66 -22.26
C SER A 463 -10.41 11.59 -21.94
N MET A 464 -10.79 10.84 -20.90
CA MET A 464 -12.17 10.70 -20.45
C MET A 464 -12.67 11.99 -19.78
N LYS A 465 -11.82 12.69 -19.04
CA LYS A 465 -12.17 13.99 -18.45
C LYS A 465 -12.41 15.04 -19.50
N ASP A 466 -11.59 15.07 -20.55
CA ASP A 466 -11.80 15.93 -21.71
C ASP A 466 -13.11 15.62 -22.43
N PHE A 467 -13.44 14.34 -22.59
CA PHE A 467 -14.72 13.92 -23.15
C PHE A 467 -15.90 14.33 -22.26
N GLU A 468 -15.80 14.11 -20.94
CA GLU A 468 -16.78 14.54 -19.94
C GLU A 468 -17.07 16.05 -20.05
N ASN A 469 -16.01 16.87 -20.11
CA ASN A 469 -16.13 18.32 -20.23
C ASN A 469 -16.83 18.74 -21.54
N GLN A 470 -16.60 18.02 -22.65
CA GLN A 470 -17.27 18.27 -23.93
C GLN A 470 -18.77 17.96 -23.87
N ILE A 471 -19.14 16.88 -23.18
CA ILE A 471 -20.55 16.48 -23.07
C ILE A 471 -21.30 17.22 -21.95
N GLN A 472 -20.61 17.82 -20.98
CA GLN A 472 -21.22 18.57 -19.89
C GLN A 472 -22.06 19.76 -20.40
N ALA A 473 -21.64 20.39 -21.50
CA ALA A 473 -22.37 21.48 -22.15
C ALA A 473 -23.71 21.05 -22.78
N LEU A 474 -23.92 19.75 -22.94
CA LEU A 474 -25.06 19.18 -23.67
C LEU A 474 -26.27 18.90 -22.77
N ASN A 475 -26.19 19.16 -21.45
CA ASN A 475 -27.32 19.05 -20.50
C ASN A 475 -28.06 17.70 -20.54
N PHE A 476 -27.32 16.57 -20.45
CA PHE A 476 -27.91 15.23 -20.27
C PHE A 476 -28.80 15.13 -19.02
N SER A 477 -29.73 14.17 -19.02
CA SER A 477 -30.50 13.82 -17.81
C SER A 477 -29.57 13.33 -16.70
N ASP A 478 -30.02 13.38 -15.44
CA ASP A 478 -29.17 12.97 -14.30
C ASP A 478 -28.88 11.47 -14.30
N ASP A 479 -29.81 10.64 -14.79
CA ASP A 479 -29.59 9.20 -14.99
C ASP A 479 -28.55 8.96 -16.09
N ALA A 480 -28.67 9.64 -17.24
CA ALA A 480 -27.66 9.54 -18.30
C ALA A 480 -26.27 10.02 -17.83
N LYS A 481 -26.18 11.10 -17.04
CA LYS A 481 -24.89 11.55 -16.47
C LYS A 481 -24.25 10.48 -15.59
N LYS A 482 -25.04 9.78 -14.78
CA LYS A 482 -24.55 8.71 -13.91
C LYS A 482 -24.02 7.53 -14.72
N GLU A 483 -24.75 7.10 -15.74
CA GLU A 483 -24.31 6.01 -16.63
C GLU A 483 -23.10 6.41 -17.48
N LEU A 484 -23.06 7.64 -18.00
CA LEU A 484 -21.88 8.18 -18.67
C LEU A 484 -20.66 8.16 -17.74
N THR A 485 -20.80 8.62 -16.50
CA THR A 485 -19.72 8.56 -15.50
C THR A 485 -19.24 7.12 -15.27
N SER A 486 -20.16 6.15 -15.22
CA SER A 486 -19.85 4.73 -15.11
C SER A 486 -19.06 4.20 -16.32
N ILE A 487 -19.43 4.59 -17.54
CA ILE A 487 -18.70 4.24 -18.78
C ILE A 487 -17.29 4.82 -18.76
N LEU A 488 -17.15 6.11 -18.45
CA LEU A 488 -15.83 6.78 -18.38
C LEU A 488 -14.93 6.14 -17.33
N THR A 489 -15.49 5.81 -16.16
CA THR A 489 -14.76 5.10 -15.10
C THR A 489 -14.33 3.70 -15.56
N ALA A 490 -15.18 2.97 -16.29
CA ALA A 490 -14.84 1.65 -16.83
C ALA A 490 -13.66 1.68 -17.83
N VAL A 491 -13.52 2.77 -18.60
CA VAL A 491 -12.35 2.98 -19.46
C VAL A 491 -11.09 3.21 -18.64
N ILE A 492 -11.14 4.10 -17.66
CA ILE A 492 -10.02 4.41 -16.77
C ILE A 492 -9.56 3.14 -16.03
N ASP A 493 -10.51 2.34 -15.57
CA ASP A 493 -10.27 1.14 -14.78
C ASP A 493 -10.16 -0.17 -15.59
N SER A 494 -9.93 -0.09 -16.90
CA SER A 494 -9.80 -1.26 -17.78
C SER A 494 -8.73 -2.25 -17.28
N ASN A 495 -9.18 -3.41 -16.79
CA ASN A 495 -8.29 -4.51 -16.38
C ASN A 495 -7.44 -5.04 -17.53
N LEU A 496 -7.95 -5.01 -18.76
CA LEU A 496 -7.22 -5.42 -19.96
C LEU A 496 -5.94 -4.57 -20.13
N MET A 497 -6.09 -3.25 -20.03
CA MET A 497 -4.98 -2.34 -20.27
C MET A 497 -4.04 -2.22 -19.08
N LYS A 498 -4.56 -2.31 -17.85
CA LYS A 498 -3.71 -2.47 -16.64
C LYS A 498 -2.87 -3.74 -16.73
N LEU A 499 -3.44 -4.86 -17.21
CA LEU A 499 -2.70 -6.10 -17.42
C LEU A 499 -1.61 -5.96 -18.50
N TYR A 500 -1.94 -5.35 -19.64
CA TYR A 500 -0.95 -5.04 -20.69
C TYR A 500 0.21 -4.22 -20.13
N GLU A 501 -0.08 -3.15 -19.38
CA GLU A 501 0.93 -2.29 -18.76
C GLU A 501 1.86 -3.08 -17.84
N ARG A 502 1.32 -3.96 -16.96
CA ARG A 502 2.14 -4.79 -16.06
C ARG A 502 3.09 -5.70 -16.83
N TYR A 503 2.60 -6.36 -17.87
CA TYR A 503 3.45 -7.22 -18.70
C TYR A 503 4.52 -6.44 -19.45
N ALA A 504 4.16 -5.32 -20.07
CA ALA A 504 5.07 -4.49 -20.84
C ALA A 504 6.19 -3.90 -19.96
N ARG A 505 5.83 -3.41 -18.76
CA ARG A 505 6.80 -2.93 -17.76
C ARG A 505 7.77 -4.01 -17.32
N PHE A 506 7.30 -5.20 -16.96
CA PHE A 506 8.19 -6.27 -16.53
C PHE A 506 9.16 -6.71 -17.63
N LYS A 507 8.66 -6.86 -18.87
CA LYS A 507 9.51 -7.13 -20.03
C LYS A 507 10.59 -6.06 -20.17
N ALA A 508 10.20 -4.79 -20.16
CA ALA A 508 11.10 -3.66 -20.31
C ALA A 508 12.13 -3.56 -19.17
N HIS A 509 11.71 -3.84 -17.93
CA HIS A 509 12.58 -3.81 -16.75
C HIS A 509 13.61 -4.94 -16.76
N TYR A 510 13.22 -6.14 -17.18
CA TYR A 510 14.16 -7.24 -17.40
C TYR A 510 15.19 -6.91 -18.48
N GLU A 511 14.76 -6.31 -19.59
CA GLU A 511 15.67 -5.88 -20.67
C GLU A 511 16.62 -4.78 -20.20
N LEU A 512 16.14 -3.82 -19.40
CA LEU A 512 16.97 -2.80 -18.77
C LEU A 512 18.04 -3.43 -17.87
N ILE A 513 17.66 -4.39 -17.02
CA ILE A 513 18.60 -5.14 -16.16
C ILE A 513 19.67 -5.84 -17.00
N LYS A 514 19.27 -6.46 -18.12
CA LYS A 514 20.21 -7.13 -19.03
C LYS A 514 21.20 -6.14 -19.67
N GLU A 515 20.74 -4.96 -20.07
CA GLU A 515 21.60 -3.91 -20.62
C GLU A 515 22.59 -3.38 -19.57
N GLU A 516 22.12 -3.10 -18.36
CA GLU A 516 22.97 -2.62 -17.27
C GLU A 516 23.97 -3.68 -16.81
N PHE A 517 23.56 -4.95 -16.78
CA PHE A 517 24.46 -6.09 -16.56
C PHE A 517 25.62 -6.10 -17.55
N LEU A 518 25.32 -6.08 -18.86
CA LEU A 518 26.34 -6.16 -19.91
C LEU A 518 27.33 -5.00 -19.77
N ARG A 519 26.82 -3.77 -19.62
CA ARG A 519 27.65 -2.58 -19.43
C ARG A 519 28.53 -2.69 -18.18
N THR A 520 27.97 -3.13 -17.06
CA THR A 520 28.71 -3.23 -15.79
C THR A 520 29.78 -4.32 -15.86
N ALA A 521 29.47 -5.48 -16.44
CA ALA A 521 30.41 -6.58 -16.61
C ALA A 521 31.54 -6.24 -17.59
N GLU A 522 31.27 -5.53 -18.69
CA GLU A 522 32.30 -5.04 -19.63
C GLU A 522 33.25 -4.02 -18.97
N ASN A 523 32.69 -3.09 -18.20
CA ASN A 523 33.48 -2.12 -17.44
C ASN A 523 34.36 -2.82 -16.39
N LEU A 524 33.80 -3.78 -15.65
CA LEU A 524 34.53 -4.54 -14.63
C LEU A 524 35.65 -5.39 -15.25
N LEU A 525 35.38 -6.06 -16.37
CA LEU A 525 36.39 -6.82 -17.11
C LEU A 525 37.55 -5.91 -17.54
N SER A 526 37.23 -4.73 -18.10
CA SER A 526 38.23 -3.76 -18.53
C SER A 526 39.06 -3.21 -17.37
N LEU A 527 38.42 -2.94 -16.23
CA LEU A 527 39.08 -2.51 -15.00
C LEU A 527 40.04 -3.60 -14.49
N TYR A 528 39.56 -4.84 -14.38
CA TYR A 528 40.35 -5.95 -13.84
C TYR A 528 41.49 -6.38 -14.76
N GLN A 529 41.42 -6.15 -16.07
CA GLN A 529 42.58 -6.32 -16.94
C GLN A 529 43.78 -5.47 -16.48
N GLN A 530 43.52 -4.28 -15.94
CA GLN A 530 44.54 -3.31 -15.51
C GLN A 530 44.82 -3.34 -14.01
N THR A 531 43.97 -4.01 -13.22
CA THR A 531 44.08 -4.10 -11.75
C THR A 531 45.04 -5.21 -11.32
N ALA A 532 45.73 -5.03 -10.18
CA ALA A 532 46.62 -6.04 -9.61
C ALA A 532 45.84 -7.29 -9.14
N GLU A 533 46.47 -8.47 -9.19
CA GLU A 533 45.79 -9.72 -8.83
C GLU A 533 45.33 -9.72 -7.36
N GLU A 534 46.12 -9.15 -6.45
CA GLU A 534 45.79 -9.10 -5.03
C GLU A 534 44.50 -8.30 -4.75
N GLU A 535 44.30 -7.20 -5.48
CA GLU A 535 43.11 -6.36 -5.35
C GLU A 535 41.88 -7.07 -5.91
N ILE A 536 42.00 -7.73 -7.07
CA ILE A 536 40.94 -8.55 -7.63
C ILE A 536 40.58 -9.68 -6.67
N LEU A 537 41.55 -10.45 -6.19
CA LEU A 537 41.25 -11.57 -5.29
C LEU A 537 40.65 -11.10 -3.96
N LYS A 538 40.90 -9.87 -3.52
CA LYS A 538 40.24 -9.28 -2.35
C LYS A 538 38.74 -9.05 -2.60
N ASP A 539 38.37 -8.47 -3.75
CA ASP A 539 36.97 -8.25 -4.13
C ASP A 539 36.17 -9.56 -4.19
N TRP A 540 36.85 -10.67 -4.51
CA TRP A 540 36.25 -11.99 -4.72
C TRP A 540 36.54 -12.99 -3.59
N LYS A 541 37.10 -12.54 -2.46
CA LYS A 541 37.50 -13.41 -1.34
C LYS A 541 36.32 -13.89 -0.49
N GLU A 542 35.32 -13.03 -0.33
CA GLU A 542 34.08 -13.31 0.41
C GLU A 542 32.91 -12.74 -0.40
N PRO A 543 32.60 -13.30 -1.59
CA PRO A 543 31.47 -12.81 -2.37
C PRO A 543 30.20 -12.94 -1.52
N LEU A 544 29.42 -11.87 -1.46
CA LEU A 544 28.23 -11.77 -0.62
C LEU A 544 27.13 -12.74 -1.08
N PHE A 545 27.15 -13.18 -2.34
CA PHE A 545 26.32 -14.25 -2.86
C PHE A 545 27.12 -15.53 -3.06
N ALA A 546 26.46 -16.69 -2.98
CA ALA A 546 27.05 -18.03 -3.17
C ALA A 546 27.70 -18.18 -4.57
N MET A 547 28.92 -17.67 -4.71
CA MET A 547 29.71 -17.64 -5.93
C MET A 547 30.92 -18.56 -5.78
N PRO A 548 31.50 -19.01 -6.90
CA PRO A 548 32.75 -19.75 -6.86
C PRO A 548 33.86 -18.90 -6.24
N GLU A 549 34.62 -19.47 -5.30
CA GLU A 549 35.87 -18.84 -4.86
C GLU A 549 36.88 -18.84 -6.02
N PHE A 550 37.44 -17.67 -6.31
CA PHE A 550 38.47 -17.52 -7.31
C PHE A 550 39.85 -17.43 -6.65
N ASN A 551 40.83 -18.12 -7.22
CA ASN A 551 42.20 -18.17 -6.70
C ASN A 551 43.25 -17.62 -7.67
N SER A 552 42.83 -17.01 -8.78
CA SER A 552 43.72 -16.25 -9.68
C SER A 552 42.93 -15.24 -10.52
N LYS A 553 43.60 -14.16 -10.95
CA LYS A 553 43.04 -13.15 -11.86
C LYS A 553 42.52 -13.76 -13.16
N ALA A 554 43.27 -14.72 -13.71
CA ALA A 554 42.90 -15.39 -14.96
C ALA A 554 41.53 -16.10 -14.88
N LYS A 555 41.19 -16.69 -13.72
CA LYS A 555 39.88 -17.34 -13.54
C LYS A 555 38.74 -16.34 -13.42
N VAL A 556 38.97 -15.21 -12.75
CA VAL A 556 37.96 -14.12 -12.65
C VAL A 556 37.68 -13.54 -14.03
N LEU A 557 38.72 -13.21 -14.80
CA LEU A 557 38.55 -12.68 -16.17
C LEU A 557 37.79 -13.68 -17.05
N LYS A 558 38.18 -14.97 -17.01
CA LYS A 558 37.48 -16.02 -17.75
C LYS A 558 36.01 -16.14 -17.35
N PHE A 559 35.70 -16.05 -16.06
CA PHE A 559 34.32 -16.08 -15.58
C PHE A 559 33.49 -14.90 -16.12
N LEU A 560 34.05 -13.69 -16.10
CA LEU A 560 33.39 -12.50 -16.65
C LEU A 560 33.20 -12.61 -18.18
N GLU A 561 34.18 -13.15 -18.90
CA GLU A 561 34.07 -13.42 -20.34
C GLU A 561 32.98 -14.46 -20.65
N GLU A 562 32.92 -15.56 -19.88
CA GLU A 562 31.88 -16.60 -20.01
C GLU A 562 30.49 -16.03 -19.72
N LEU A 563 30.36 -15.17 -18.70
CA LEU A 563 29.13 -14.45 -18.40
C LEU A 563 28.71 -13.52 -19.55
N LEU A 564 29.62 -12.69 -20.06
CA LEU A 564 29.34 -11.81 -21.19
C LEU A 564 28.93 -12.59 -22.43
N ALA A 565 29.63 -13.69 -22.75
CA ALA A 565 29.30 -14.55 -23.88
C ALA A 565 27.94 -15.23 -23.75
N LYS A 566 27.47 -15.51 -22.53
CA LYS A 566 26.16 -16.12 -22.28
C LYS A 566 24.99 -15.16 -22.56
N TYR A 567 25.18 -13.86 -22.34
CA TYR A 567 24.08 -12.88 -22.37
C TYR A 567 24.17 -11.84 -23.48
N LYS A 568 25.30 -11.67 -24.16
CA LYS A 568 25.35 -11.00 -25.47
C LYS A 568 24.53 -11.77 -26.48
#